data_AF-T2JDQ3-F1
#
_entry.id   AF-T2JDQ3-F1
#
_cell.length_a   1.000
_cell.length_b   1.000
_cell.length_c   1.000
_cell.angle_alpha   90.00
_cell.angle_beta   90.00
_cell.angle_gamma   90.00
#
_symmetry.space_group_name_H-M   'P 1'
#
loop_
_entity.id
_entity.type
_entity.pdbx_description
1 polymer ?
#
loop_
_entity_poly.entity_id
_entity_poly.type
_entity_poly.pdbx_seq_one_letter_code
_entity_poly.pdbx_strand_id
1 'polypeptide(L)'
;MKEPQWREPSSANGYRPSLGKWVINTPELLGNFPAAALMYRQGYIKQGEAIIKQNRTLKDLWNRQIPIISETRSFDPNRDQNYQDDNNQTTRKIHPLAFLVGSVEVTYGNNKKDKIVDLKQYIDEKNKIIRSVTGEITWNYGEGICFLNTAKAQGVTGF
;
A
#
# COMPACT_ATOMS: atom_id res chain seq x y z
N MET A 1 10.80 -31.11 -37.36
CA MET A 1 10.86 -29.73 -37.91
C MET A 1 11.76 -28.92 -37.01
N LYS A 2 12.81 -28.28 -37.57
CA LYS A 2 13.64 -27.32 -36.83
C LYS A 2 12.84 -26.04 -36.68
N GLU A 3 12.64 -25.57 -35.45
CA GLU A 3 12.07 -24.23 -35.22
C GLU A 3 12.99 -23.17 -35.87
N PRO A 4 12.44 -22.16 -36.55
CA PRO A 4 13.24 -21.09 -37.11
C PRO A 4 13.93 -20.31 -35.99
N GLN A 5 15.24 -20.06 -36.14
CA GLN A 5 16.08 -19.34 -35.18
C GLN A 5 15.70 -17.85 -35.00
N TRP A 6 14.73 -17.36 -35.77
CA TRP A 6 14.25 -16.00 -35.65
C TRP A 6 12.75 -15.93 -35.98
N ARG A 7 12.03 -15.16 -35.17
CA ARG A 7 10.61 -14.85 -35.31
C ARG A 7 10.47 -13.34 -35.19
N GLU A 8 9.66 -12.73 -36.06
CA GLU A 8 9.38 -11.29 -35.96
C GLU A 8 8.80 -10.95 -34.57
N PRO A 9 9.17 -9.79 -33.98
CA PRO A 9 8.67 -9.41 -32.68
C PRO A 9 7.15 -9.20 -32.76
N SER A 10 6.38 -10.14 -32.19
CA SER A 10 4.92 -10.13 -32.18
C SER A 10 4.30 -9.22 -31.11
N SER A 11 4.98 -8.10 -30.81
CA SER A 11 4.42 -6.84 -30.31
C SER A 11 5.52 -6.00 -29.65
N ALA A 12 5.82 -4.84 -30.22
CA ALA A 12 6.21 -3.70 -29.39
C ALA A 12 4.96 -3.01 -28.81
N ASN A 13 3.85 -2.92 -29.57
CA ASN A 13 2.68 -2.08 -29.23
C ASN A 13 1.27 -2.68 -29.49
N GLY A 14 1.03 -3.99 -29.26
CA GLY A 14 -0.33 -4.49 -29.00
C GLY A 14 -1.05 -5.29 -30.11
N TYR A 15 -1.39 -6.54 -29.81
CA TYR A 15 -2.58 -7.25 -30.30
C TYR A 15 -2.86 -8.51 -29.44
N ARG A 16 -2.67 -8.44 -28.12
CA ARG A 16 -3.17 -9.48 -27.20
C ARG A 16 -3.74 -8.78 -25.97
N PRO A 17 -5.08 -8.73 -25.82
CA PRO A 17 -5.73 -8.12 -24.66
C PRO A 17 -5.21 -8.67 -23.32
N SER A 18 -4.74 -9.92 -23.30
CA SER A 18 -4.12 -10.55 -22.13
C SER A 18 -2.75 -9.98 -21.75
N LEU A 19 -1.97 -9.47 -22.71
CA LEU A 19 -0.66 -8.84 -22.44
C LEU A 19 -0.81 -7.41 -21.93
N GLY A 20 -1.86 -6.69 -22.36
CA GLY A 20 -2.16 -5.33 -21.88
C GLY A 20 -2.39 -5.24 -20.36
N LYS A 21 -2.78 -6.36 -19.73
CA LYS A 21 -3.04 -6.43 -18.30
C LYS A 21 -1.76 -6.44 -17.44
N TRP A 22 -0.64 -6.89 -17.99
CA TRP A 22 0.61 -7.12 -17.26
C TRP A 22 1.83 -6.54 -18.01
N VAL A 23 1.63 -5.38 -18.66
CA VAL A 23 2.71 -4.71 -19.38
C VAL A 23 3.73 -4.23 -18.36
N ILE A 24 4.90 -4.86 -18.35
CA ILE A 24 6.06 -4.45 -17.53
C ILE A 24 7.15 -3.82 -18.39
N ASN A 25 7.11 -3.98 -19.70
CA ASN A 25 8.09 -3.51 -20.66
C ASN A 25 7.87 -2.04 -21.08
N THR A 26 7.23 -1.23 -20.24
CA THR A 26 7.23 0.22 -20.41
C THR A 26 8.52 0.80 -19.84
N PRO A 27 9.04 1.91 -20.39
CA PRO A 27 10.19 2.60 -19.83
C PRO A 27 10.03 2.95 -18.34
N GLU A 28 8.80 3.24 -17.90
CA GLU A 28 8.52 3.62 -16.52
C GLU A 28 8.63 2.44 -15.53
N LEU A 29 8.34 1.20 -15.96
CA LEU A 29 8.39 0.02 -15.09
C LEU A 29 9.75 -0.68 -15.21
N LEU A 30 10.16 -1.04 -16.43
CA LEU A 30 11.41 -1.78 -16.64
C LEU A 30 12.65 -0.90 -16.46
N GLY A 31 12.58 0.37 -16.84
CA GLY A 31 13.71 1.30 -16.73
C GLY A 31 14.07 1.62 -15.27
N ASN A 32 13.07 1.68 -14.38
CA ASN A 32 13.29 1.94 -12.96
C ASN A 32 13.71 0.70 -12.16
N PHE A 33 13.53 -0.51 -12.71
CA PHE A 33 13.76 -1.77 -11.99
C PHE A 33 15.19 -1.90 -11.41
N PRO A 34 16.28 -1.61 -12.14
CA PRO A 34 17.63 -1.74 -11.57
C PRO A 34 17.85 -0.83 -10.35
N ALA A 35 17.37 0.42 -10.42
CA ALA A 35 17.47 1.37 -9.31
C ALA A 35 16.63 0.92 -8.11
N ALA A 36 15.37 0.53 -8.34
CA ALA A 36 14.48 0.01 -7.30
C ALA A 36 15.06 -1.24 -6.62
N ALA A 37 15.60 -2.17 -7.42
CA ALA A 37 16.16 -3.39 -6.90
C ALA A 37 17.46 -3.16 -6.10
N LEU A 38 18.29 -2.19 -6.51
CA LEU A 38 19.45 -1.76 -5.73
C LEU A 38 19.02 -1.13 -4.40
N MET A 39 18.06 -0.19 -4.44
CA MET A 39 17.53 0.48 -3.25
C MET A 39 17.04 -0.52 -2.20
N TYR A 40 16.27 -1.53 -2.65
CA TYR A 40 15.75 -2.57 -1.77
C TYR A 40 16.86 -3.47 -1.20
N ARG A 41 17.73 -4.03 -2.05
CA ARG A 41 18.75 -4.99 -1.63
C ARG A 41 19.82 -4.40 -0.72
N GLN A 42 20.11 -3.10 -0.89
CA GLN A 42 21.13 -2.40 -0.12
C GLN A 42 20.56 -1.61 1.06
N GLY A 43 19.24 -1.66 1.28
CA GLY A 43 18.58 -0.94 2.37
C GLY A 43 18.76 0.58 2.27
N TYR A 44 18.62 1.15 1.07
CA TYR A 44 18.71 2.61 0.86
C TYR A 44 17.48 3.37 1.36
N ILE A 45 16.40 2.62 1.66
CA ILE A 45 15.20 3.08 2.32
C ILE A 45 15.11 2.31 3.63
N LYS A 46 15.02 3.03 4.74
CA LYS A 46 14.96 2.44 6.07
C LYS A 46 13.60 1.80 6.29
N GLN A 47 13.59 0.60 6.87
CA GLN A 47 12.35 0.01 7.36
C GLN A 47 11.86 0.79 8.59
N GLY A 48 10.61 1.29 8.51
CA GLY A 48 9.96 1.98 9.62
C GLY A 48 9.51 1.03 10.73
N GLU A 49 9.36 1.55 11.94
CA GLU A 49 8.67 0.81 13.01
C GLU A 49 7.18 0.68 12.71
N ALA A 50 6.56 -0.40 13.19
CA ALA A 50 5.11 -0.54 13.06
C ALA A 50 4.38 0.54 13.85
N ILE A 51 3.54 1.28 13.13
CA ILE A 51 2.69 2.34 13.67
C ILE A 51 1.47 1.78 14.39
N ILE A 52 1.08 0.55 14.04
CA ILE A 52 -0.04 -0.17 14.64
C ILE A 52 0.42 -1.60 14.86
N LYS A 53 0.32 -2.05 16.11
CA LYS A 53 0.49 -3.46 16.49
C LYS A 53 -0.78 -3.91 17.19
N GLN A 54 -1.60 -4.67 16.48
CA GLN A 54 -2.77 -5.31 17.05
C GLN A 54 -2.40 -6.69 17.59
N ASN A 55 -2.83 -7.01 18.79
CA ASN A 55 -2.73 -8.34 19.37
C ASN A 55 -4.14 -8.93 19.51
N ARG A 56 -4.33 -10.15 19.05
CA ARG A 56 -5.62 -10.83 19.08
C ARG A 56 -5.52 -12.15 19.82
N THR A 57 -6.32 -12.31 20.86
CA THR A 57 -6.39 -13.56 21.60
C THR A 57 -7.15 -14.61 20.78
N LEU A 58 -6.87 -15.90 21.01
CA LEU A 58 -7.62 -16.99 20.35
C LEU A 58 -9.11 -16.94 20.70
N LYS A 59 -9.45 -16.51 21.92
CA LYS A 59 -10.83 -16.34 22.37
C LYS A 59 -11.56 -15.24 21.58
N ASP A 60 -10.90 -14.11 21.33
CA ASP A 60 -11.49 -13.02 20.55
C ASP A 60 -11.67 -13.39 19.08
N LEU A 61 -10.74 -14.17 18.52
CA LEU A 61 -10.90 -14.73 17.18
C LEU A 61 -12.07 -15.72 17.12
N TRP A 62 -12.15 -16.65 18.08
CA TRP A 62 -13.22 -17.64 18.17
C TRP A 62 -14.60 -16.97 18.27
N ASN A 63 -14.70 -15.92 19.08
CA ASN A 63 -15.93 -15.16 19.28
C ASN A 63 -16.20 -14.13 18.17
N ARG A 64 -15.40 -14.11 17.10
CA ARG A 64 -15.54 -13.18 15.96
C ARG A 64 -15.58 -11.71 16.38
N GLN A 65 -14.81 -11.34 17.40
CA GLN A 65 -14.68 -9.93 17.79
C GLN A 65 -14.17 -9.11 16.61
N ILE A 66 -14.70 -7.90 16.43
CA ILE A 66 -14.33 -7.03 15.30
C ILE A 66 -12.89 -6.52 15.52
N PRO A 67 -11.98 -6.63 14.52
CA PRO A 67 -10.63 -6.10 14.65
C PRO A 67 -10.60 -4.57 14.64
N ILE A 68 -9.59 -3.96 15.28
CA ILE A 68 -9.44 -2.50 15.26
C ILE A 68 -9.02 -1.97 13.88
N ILE A 69 -8.35 -2.80 13.07
CA ILE A 69 -7.89 -2.48 11.71
C ILE A 69 -8.93 -2.85 10.64
N SER A 70 -10.20 -3.02 11.02
CA SER A 70 -11.24 -3.42 10.06
C SER A 70 -11.35 -2.41 8.92
N GLU A 71 -11.20 -2.88 7.70
CA GLU A 71 -11.62 -2.12 6.51
C GLU A 71 -13.13 -1.90 6.56
N THR A 72 -13.59 -0.81 5.95
CA THR A 72 -15.01 -0.72 5.63
C THR A 72 -15.40 -1.81 4.64
N ARG A 73 -16.68 -2.17 4.65
CA ARG A 73 -17.24 -3.12 3.70
C ARG A 73 -16.79 -2.77 2.27
N SER A 74 -16.08 -3.69 1.62
CA SER A 74 -15.66 -3.51 0.23
C SER A 74 -16.89 -3.51 -0.67
N PHE A 75 -17.02 -2.49 -1.52
CA PHE A 75 -18.18 -2.30 -2.40
C PHE A 75 -18.33 -3.51 -3.34
N ASP A 76 -19.49 -4.14 -3.28
CA ASP A 76 -19.91 -5.21 -4.18
C ASP A 76 -21.23 -4.81 -4.86
N PRO A 77 -21.22 -4.55 -6.18
CA PRO A 77 -22.41 -4.10 -6.91
C PRO A 77 -23.56 -5.12 -6.89
N ASN A 78 -23.33 -6.39 -6.57
CA ASN A 78 -24.41 -7.39 -6.45
C ASN A 78 -25.05 -7.42 -5.06
N ARG A 79 -24.43 -6.79 -4.06
CA ARG A 79 -24.82 -6.86 -2.66
C ARG A 79 -25.21 -5.50 -2.08
N ASP A 80 -24.61 -4.44 -2.59
CA ASP A 80 -24.64 -3.11 -1.98
C ASP A 80 -25.55 -2.13 -2.75
N GLN A 81 -26.25 -2.59 -3.81
CA GLN A 81 -27.17 -1.78 -4.63
C GLN A 81 -28.33 -1.12 -3.85
N ASN A 82 -28.81 -1.77 -2.78
CA ASN A 82 -29.95 -1.30 -1.99
C ASN A 82 -29.55 -0.90 -0.55
N TYR A 83 -28.25 -0.79 -0.28
CA TYR A 83 -27.77 -0.50 1.06
C TYR A 83 -27.71 1.01 1.26
N GLN A 84 -28.51 1.54 2.19
CA GLN A 84 -28.28 2.90 2.68
C GLN A 84 -27.04 2.85 3.58
N ASP A 85 -26.05 3.70 3.29
CA ASP A 85 -24.87 3.86 4.13
C ASP A 85 -25.34 4.27 5.54
N ASP A 86 -25.46 3.29 6.43
CA ASP A 86 -25.44 3.53 7.87
C ASP A 86 -24.03 4.03 8.19
N ASN A 87 -23.83 5.33 7.98
CA ASN A 87 -22.69 6.14 8.40
C ASN A 87 -22.58 6.22 9.93
N ASN A 88 -22.96 5.15 10.66
CA ASN A 88 -22.57 4.93 12.04
C ASN A 88 -21.07 4.57 12.07
N GLN A 89 -20.27 5.57 11.69
CA GLN A 89 -18.82 5.68 11.77
C GLN A 89 -18.31 5.71 13.21
N THR A 90 -19.04 5.15 14.18
CA THR A 90 -18.77 5.34 15.60
C THR A 90 -17.59 4.55 16.11
N THR A 91 -16.96 3.67 15.32
CA THR A 91 -15.71 3.02 15.69
C THR A 91 -14.74 2.76 14.54
N ARG A 92 -14.53 3.70 13.60
CA ARG A 92 -13.24 3.68 12.85
C ARG A 92 -12.13 4.06 13.84
N LYS A 93 -11.55 3.04 14.50
CA LYS A 93 -10.47 3.27 15.48
C LYS A 93 -9.16 3.71 14.83
N ILE A 94 -8.97 3.41 13.55
CA ILE A 94 -7.73 3.67 12.81
C ILE A 94 -8.02 4.53 11.58
N HIS A 95 -7.17 5.52 11.33
CA HIS A 95 -7.25 6.35 10.15
C HIS A 95 -6.96 5.52 8.88
N PRO A 96 -7.79 5.60 7.81
CA PRO A 96 -7.57 4.82 6.58
C PRO A 96 -6.20 4.98 5.91
N LEU A 97 -5.54 6.14 6.08
CA LEU A 97 -4.24 6.47 5.50
C LEU A 97 -3.07 5.94 6.33
N ALA A 98 -3.32 5.25 7.46
CA ALA A 98 -2.27 4.69 8.31
C ALA A 98 -1.28 3.82 7.53
N PHE A 99 -1.76 3.01 6.59
CA PHE A 99 -0.91 2.13 5.77
C PHE A 99 0.12 2.87 4.90
N LEU A 100 -0.09 4.17 4.64
CA LEU A 100 0.86 5.02 3.91
C LEU A 100 1.91 5.66 4.83
N VAL A 101 1.67 5.66 6.14
CA VAL A 101 2.62 6.15 7.15
C VAL A 101 3.61 5.06 7.54
N GLY A 102 3.16 3.83 7.79
CA GLY A 102 4.04 2.76 8.23
C GLY A 102 3.37 1.40 8.30
N SER A 103 4.10 0.39 8.77
CA SER A 103 3.57 -0.98 8.82
C SER A 103 2.48 -1.13 9.89
N VAL A 104 1.51 -1.95 9.56
CA VAL A 104 0.40 -2.36 10.42
C VAL A 104 0.54 -3.87 10.64
N GLU A 105 0.75 -4.26 11.89
CA GLU A 105 1.05 -5.65 12.26
C GLU A 105 -0.10 -6.23 13.10
N VAL A 106 -0.43 -7.49 12.85
CA VAL A 106 -1.35 -8.27 13.68
C VAL A 106 -0.63 -9.50 14.21
N THR A 107 -0.65 -9.67 15.52
CA THR A 107 -0.17 -10.88 16.19
C THR A 107 -1.35 -11.66 16.76
N TYR A 108 -1.44 -12.95 16.42
CA TYR A 108 -2.51 -13.84 16.89
C TYR A 108 -2.02 -14.72 18.04
N GLY A 109 -2.93 -15.09 18.95
CA GLY A 109 -2.64 -15.96 20.09
C GLY A 109 -1.84 -15.29 21.21
N ASN A 110 -1.75 -13.96 21.20
CA ASN A 110 -1.04 -13.17 22.20
C ASN A 110 -2.02 -12.29 22.99
N ASN A 111 -1.74 -12.11 24.28
CA ASN A 111 -2.55 -11.29 25.20
C ASN A 111 -1.92 -9.93 25.51
N LYS A 112 -0.89 -9.50 24.76
CA LYS A 112 -0.33 -8.14 24.87
C LYS A 112 -1.39 -7.11 24.48
N LYS A 113 -1.26 -5.88 24.99
CA LYS A 113 -2.11 -4.76 24.57
C LYS A 113 -1.75 -4.29 23.17
N ASP A 114 -2.74 -3.74 22.47
CA ASP A 114 -2.52 -3.06 21.20
C ASP A 114 -1.63 -1.82 21.38
N LYS A 115 -0.81 -1.51 20.37
CA LYS A 115 -0.04 -0.27 20.28
C LYS A 115 -0.51 0.49 19.04
N ILE A 116 -0.91 1.74 19.22
CA ILE A 116 -1.32 2.64 18.15
C ILE A 116 -0.53 3.93 18.34
N VAL A 117 0.23 4.32 17.32
CA VAL A 117 0.96 5.58 17.29
C VAL A 117 0.01 6.71 16.90
N ASP A 118 0.19 7.91 17.48
CA ASP A 118 -0.55 9.10 17.06
C ASP A 118 -0.16 9.48 15.62
N LEU A 119 -1.15 9.46 14.72
CA LEU A 119 -0.97 9.69 13.29
C LEU A 119 -1.01 11.17 12.91
N LYS A 120 -1.47 12.06 13.79
CA LYS A 120 -1.60 13.51 13.51
C LYS A 120 -0.29 14.18 13.08
N GLN A 121 0.84 13.64 13.54
CA GLN A 121 2.16 14.16 13.17
C GLN A 121 2.60 13.74 11.74
N TYR A 122 1.96 12.73 11.16
CA TYR A 122 2.31 12.18 9.85
C TYR A 122 1.29 12.52 8.77
N ILE A 123 0.04 12.78 9.15
CA ILE A 123 -1.07 13.05 8.23
C ILE A 123 -1.52 14.50 8.42
N ASP A 124 -1.31 15.31 7.39
CA ASP A 124 -1.85 16.66 7.25
C ASP A 124 -3.01 16.62 6.26
N GLU A 125 -4.22 16.39 6.77
CA GLU A 125 -5.42 16.29 5.95
C GLU A 125 -5.73 17.61 5.21
N LYS A 126 -5.40 18.75 5.82
CA LYS A 126 -5.68 20.07 5.25
C LYS A 126 -4.84 20.30 3.99
N ASN A 127 -3.54 20.03 4.09
CA ASN A 127 -2.63 20.19 2.97
C ASN A 127 -2.55 18.95 2.07
N LYS A 128 -3.27 17.87 2.42
CA LYS A 128 -3.30 16.60 1.69
C LYS A 128 -1.92 15.94 1.59
N ILE A 129 -1.20 15.95 2.71
CA ILE A 129 0.17 15.42 2.80
C ILE A 129 0.22 14.27 3.81
N ILE A 130 0.90 13.18 3.44
CA ILE A 130 1.18 12.04 4.32
C ILE A 130 2.68 11.80 4.30
N ARG A 131 3.30 11.65 5.47
CA ARG A 131 4.71 11.31 5.60
C ARG A 131 4.87 9.92 6.17
N SER A 132 5.84 9.15 5.68
CA SER A 132 6.19 7.89 6.31
C SER A 132 6.75 8.12 7.72
N VAL A 133 6.68 7.11 8.57
CA VAL A 133 7.24 7.12 9.93
C VAL A 133 8.76 7.33 9.93
N THR A 134 9.44 7.04 8.82
CA THR A 134 10.86 7.33 8.62
C THR A 134 11.13 8.74 8.12
N GLY A 135 10.12 9.43 7.59
CA GLY A 135 10.25 10.72 6.91
C GLY A 135 10.84 10.64 5.50
N GLU A 136 11.22 9.45 5.04
CA GLU A 136 11.88 9.24 3.75
C GLU A 136 10.93 9.24 2.56
N ILE A 137 9.62 9.02 2.79
CA ILE A 137 8.57 9.05 1.77
C ILE A 137 7.52 10.09 2.13
N THR A 138 7.12 10.91 1.17
CA THR A 138 6.05 11.90 1.33
C THR A 138 5.05 11.79 0.18
N TRP A 139 3.78 11.58 0.50
CA TRP A 139 2.66 11.60 -0.44
C TRP A 139 2.00 12.97 -0.38
N ASN A 140 1.99 13.70 -1.48
CA ASN A 140 1.10 14.84 -1.69
C ASN A 140 -0.05 14.40 -2.61
N TYR A 141 -1.11 13.87 -2.01
CA TYR A 141 -2.29 13.43 -2.77
C TYR A 141 -3.19 14.60 -3.20
N GLY A 142 -2.88 15.82 -2.76
CA GLY A 142 -3.47 17.03 -3.33
C GLY A 142 -2.96 17.33 -4.74
N GLU A 143 -1.69 17.02 -5.00
CA GLU A 143 -1.02 17.21 -6.29
C GLU A 143 -0.84 15.92 -7.10
N GLY A 144 -1.16 14.76 -6.51
CA GLY A 144 -0.98 13.45 -7.15
C GLY A 144 0.48 13.03 -7.25
N ILE A 145 1.31 13.39 -6.26
CA ILE A 145 2.76 13.16 -6.28
C ILE A 145 3.21 12.38 -5.04
N CYS A 146 4.15 11.45 -5.21
CA CYS A 146 4.86 10.78 -4.13
C CYS A 146 6.37 10.98 -4.30
N PHE A 147 7.02 11.45 -3.24
CA PHE A 147 8.45 11.71 -3.17
C PHE A 147 9.15 10.66 -2.32
N LEU A 148 10.28 10.19 -2.81
CA LEU A 148 11.28 9.43 -2.05
C LEU A 148 12.52 10.31 -1.89
N ASN A 149 12.97 10.53 -0.66
CA ASN A 149 14.17 11.31 -0.39
C ASN A 149 14.96 10.72 0.78
N THR A 150 16.07 10.06 0.47
CA THR A 150 17.04 9.56 1.43
C THR A 150 18.44 10.02 1.02
N ALA A 151 19.43 9.85 1.90
CA ALA A 151 20.82 10.19 1.58
C ALA A 151 21.40 9.36 0.42
N LYS A 152 20.85 8.17 0.13
CA LYS A 152 21.36 7.23 -0.87
C LYS A 152 20.44 7.07 -2.09
N ALA A 153 19.24 7.61 -2.03
CA ALA A 153 18.24 7.46 -3.08
C ALA A 153 17.25 8.61 -3.11
N GLN A 154 16.90 9.07 -4.30
CA GLN A 154 15.88 10.08 -4.52
C GLN A 154 14.99 9.65 -5.69
N GLY A 155 13.71 10.00 -5.62
CA GLY A 155 12.76 9.65 -6.66
C GLY A 155 11.44 10.39 -6.51
N VAL A 156 10.68 10.42 -7.60
CA VAL A 156 9.34 11.00 -7.64
C VAL A 156 8.47 10.16 -8.57
N THR A 157 7.21 9.94 -8.18
CA THR A 157 6.19 9.31 -9.02
C THR A 157 4.88 10.08 -8.92
N GLY A 158 4.13 10.13 -10.02
CA GLY A 158 2.76 10.65 -10.07
C GLY A 158 1.71 9.54 -9.98
N PHE A 159 0.46 9.89 -9.69
CA PHE A 159 -0.71 9.00 -9.72
C PHE A 159 -2.02 9.75 -9.95
#